data_AF-A0AAW1X126-F1
#
_entry.id   AF-A0AAW1X126-F1
#
_cell.length_a   1.000
_cell.length_b   1.000
_cell.length_c   1.000
_cell.angle_alpha   90.00
_cell.angle_beta   90.00
_cell.angle_gamma   90.00
#
_symmetry.space_group_name_H-M   'P 1'
#
loop_
_entity.id
_entity.type
_entity.pdbx_description
1 polymer ?
#
loop_
_entity_poly.entity_id
_entity_poly.type
_entity_poly.pdbx_seq_one_letter_code
_entity_poly.pdbx_strand_id
1 'polypeptide(L)'
;MSYDLFDAHLTPLGWQQVDNLRKHVQECGLAKKVDLVITSPLLRTMQTAVGVLLSYAGNIWVFIHVIREEALASIGLFFPAIDFSLIENDDDILWTPDIREKNEEVGARGLKFFELVIF
;
A
#
# COMPACT_ATOMS: atom_id res chain seq x y z
N MET A 1 -13.17 7.85 -21.57
CA MET A 1 -12.41 7.51 -20.36
C MET A 1 -11.03 8.11 -20.53
N SER A 2 -10.71 9.15 -19.76
CA SER A 2 -9.38 9.78 -19.81
C SER A 2 -8.44 8.87 -19.03
N TYR A 3 -7.38 8.44 -19.71
CA TYR A 3 -6.30 7.61 -19.17
C TYR A 3 -5.37 8.40 -18.24
N ASP A 4 -5.75 9.60 -17.79
CA ASP A 4 -4.87 10.52 -17.03
C ASP A 4 -4.99 10.33 -15.50
N LEU A 5 -5.73 9.30 -15.06
CA LEU A 5 -5.96 8.96 -13.65
C LEU A 5 -5.21 7.68 -13.22
N PHE A 6 -4.17 7.27 -13.95
CA PHE A 6 -3.30 6.16 -13.55
C PHE A 6 -2.64 6.43 -12.19
N ASP A 7 -2.47 5.36 -11.43
CA ASP A 7 -1.88 5.47 -10.11
C ASP A 7 -0.41 5.90 -10.22
N ALA A 8 -0.08 7.03 -9.59
CA ALA A 8 1.21 7.67 -9.80
C ALA A 8 2.36 6.81 -9.24
N HIS A 9 3.35 6.52 -10.09
CA HIS A 9 4.63 5.99 -9.66
C HIS A 9 5.40 7.00 -8.80
N LEU A 10 6.33 6.49 -8.00
CA LEU A 10 7.32 7.32 -7.32
C LEU A 10 8.15 8.11 -8.33
N THR A 11 8.33 9.39 -8.03
CA THR A 11 9.26 10.27 -8.75
C THR A 11 10.72 9.87 -8.46
N PRO A 12 11.71 10.34 -9.24
CA PRO A 12 13.11 10.10 -8.93
C PRO A 12 13.51 10.56 -7.51
N LEU A 13 12.95 11.67 -7.03
CA LEU A 13 13.14 12.12 -5.64
C LEU A 13 12.49 11.14 -4.64
N GLY A 14 11.31 10.62 -4.96
CA GLY A 14 10.67 9.58 -4.16
C GLY A 14 11.54 8.32 -4.01
N TRP A 15 12.18 7.88 -5.09
CA TRP A 15 13.14 6.77 -5.04
C TRP A 15 14.38 7.10 -4.20
N GLN A 16 14.91 8.31 -4.29
CA GLN A 16 16.01 8.76 -3.43
C GLN A 16 15.61 8.74 -1.95
N GLN A 17 14.38 9.15 -1.63
CA GLN A 17 13.83 9.07 -0.27
C GLN A 17 13.71 7.61 0.22
N VAL A 18 13.25 6.71 -0.65
CA VAL A 18 13.19 5.26 -0.38
C VAL A 18 14.58 4.72 -0.06
N ASP A 19 15.60 5.09 -0.84
CA ASP A 19 16.97 4.61 -0.61
C ASP A 19 17.55 5.12 0.72
N ASN A 20 17.28 6.37 1.07
CA ASN A 20 17.70 6.94 2.35
C ASN A 20 16.99 6.24 3.53
N LEU A 21 15.69 5.99 3.40
CA LEU A 21 14.91 5.29 4.41
C LEU A 21 15.37 3.83 4.57
N ARG A 22 15.66 3.13 3.46
CA ARG A 22 16.20 1.76 3.49
C ARG A 22 17.49 1.70 4.31
N LYS A 23 18.44 2.61 4.06
CA LYS A 23 19.71 2.68 4.81
C LYS A 23 19.45 2.88 6.31
N HIS A 24 18.59 3.82 6.65
CA HIS A 24 18.26 4.10 8.05
C HIS A 24 17.64 2.88 8.76
N VAL A 25 16.69 2.20 8.10
CA VAL A 25 16.00 1.01 8.62
C VAL A 25 16.97 -0.17 8.80
N GLN A 26 17.97 -0.30 7.92
CA GLN A 26 19.05 -1.28 8.05
C GLN A 26 19.98 -0.94 9.23
N GLU A 27 20.41 0.31 9.35
CA GLU A 27 21.31 0.78 10.40
C GLU A 27 20.71 0.62 11.80
N CYS A 28 19.42 0.90 11.97
CA CYS A 28 18.73 0.73 13.25
C CYS A 28 18.32 -0.73 13.54
N GLY A 29 18.50 -1.63 12.58
CA GLY A 29 18.13 -3.04 12.70
C GLY A 29 16.63 -3.31 12.72
N LEU A 30 15.79 -2.32 12.39
CA LEU A 30 14.34 -2.46 12.34
C LEU A 30 13.93 -3.49 11.29
N ALA A 31 14.64 -3.58 10.17
CA ALA A 31 14.39 -4.59 9.12
C ALA A 31 14.33 -6.03 9.65
N LYS A 32 15.05 -6.35 10.72
CA LYS A 32 15.10 -7.71 11.31
C LYS A 32 14.02 -7.97 12.36
N LYS A 33 13.26 -6.95 12.73
CA LYS A 33 12.23 -6.99 13.79
C LYS A 33 10.81 -6.87 13.22
N VAL A 34 10.68 -6.60 11.93
CA VAL A 34 9.39 -6.40 11.28
C VAL A 34 8.95 -7.72 10.67
N ASP A 35 7.90 -8.31 11.24
CA ASP A 35 7.28 -9.54 10.74
C ASP A 35 6.17 -9.26 9.72
N LEU A 36 5.61 -8.04 9.76
CA LEU A 36 4.45 -7.63 8.99
C LEU A 36 4.60 -6.17 8.54
N VAL A 37 4.50 -5.94 7.23
CA VAL A 37 4.41 -4.61 6.63
C VAL A 37 3.01 -4.46 6.06
N ILE A 38 2.35 -3.33 6.35
CA ILE A 38 1.02 -3.03 5.83
C ILE A 38 1.06 -1.71 5.07
N THR A 39 0.56 -1.70 3.84
CA THR A 39 0.45 -0.48 3.02
C THR A 39 -0.89 -0.36 2.33
N SER A 40 -1.22 0.86 1.90
CA SER A 40 -2.30 1.10 0.95
C SER A 40 -2.05 0.41 -0.40
N PRO A 41 -3.08 0.21 -1.23
CA PRO A 41 -2.98 -0.47 -2.52
C PRO A 41 -2.54 0.48 -3.64
N LEU A 42 -1.78 1.51 -3.26
CA LEU A 42 -1.33 2.55 -4.17
C LEU A 42 0.10 2.24 -4.58
N LEU A 43 0.40 2.34 -5.86
CA LEU A 43 1.66 2.05 -6.50
C LEU A 43 2.82 2.78 -5.80
N ARG A 44 2.65 4.07 -5.51
CA ARG A 44 3.62 4.84 -4.71
C ARG A 44 3.92 4.23 -3.33
N THR A 45 2.91 3.67 -2.65
CA THR A 45 3.06 3.09 -1.31
C THR A 45 3.63 1.68 -1.35
N MET A 46 3.20 0.86 -2.32
CA MET A 46 3.76 -0.47 -2.54
C MET A 46 5.22 -0.37 -2.99
N GLN A 47 5.54 0.51 -3.94
CA GLN A 47 6.93 0.78 -4.36
C GLN A 47 7.81 1.23 -3.18
N THR A 48 7.26 2.04 -2.27
CA THR A 48 7.98 2.46 -1.07
C THR A 48 8.24 1.28 -0.14
N ALA A 49 7.21 0.51 0.23
CA ALA A 49 7.40 -0.64 1.14
C ALA A 49 8.31 -1.70 0.53
N VAL A 50 8.11 -2.02 -0.74
CA VAL A 50 8.95 -2.97 -1.46
C VAL A 50 10.38 -2.46 -1.51
N GLY A 51 10.56 -1.18 -1.85
CA GLY A 51 11.85 -0.52 -1.84
C GLY A 51 12.53 -0.62 -0.48
N VAL A 52 11.86 -0.30 0.61
CA VAL A 52 12.50 -0.21 1.93
C VAL A 52 12.71 -1.59 2.59
N LEU A 53 11.73 -2.50 2.47
CA LEU A 53 11.62 -3.67 3.37
C LEU A 53 11.66 -5.04 2.67
N LEU A 54 11.39 -5.16 1.36
CA LEU A 54 11.23 -6.48 0.71
C LEU A 54 12.51 -7.35 0.72
N SER A 55 13.69 -6.76 0.86
CA SER A 55 14.94 -7.52 0.99
C SER A 55 15.06 -8.28 2.34
N TYR A 56 14.23 -7.96 3.33
CA TYR A 56 14.38 -8.44 4.71
C TYR A 56 13.11 -8.97 5.37
N ALA A 57 11.93 -8.49 4.96
CA ALA A 57 10.65 -8.90 5.56
C ALA A 57 10.22 -10.26 5.00
N GLY A 58 9.88 -11.20 5.90
CA GLY A 58 9.41 -12.54 5.54
C GLY A 58 8.03 -12.54 4.86
N ASN A 59 7.16 -11.58 5.19
CA ASN A 59 5.84 -11.39 4.56
C ASN A 59 5.50 -9.89 4.48
N ILE A 60 5.07 -9.41 3.30
CA ILE A 60 4.44 -8.09 3.12
C ILE A 60 2.97 -8.31 2.85
N TRP A 61 2.11 -7.66 3.63
CA TRP A 61 0.66 -7.70 3.45
C TRP A 61 0.22 -6.34 2.94
N VAL A 62 -0.60 -6.29 1.90
CA VAL A 62 -1.15 -5.02 1.43
C VAL A 62 -2.58 -4.90 1.93
N PHE A 63 -2.86 -3.78 2.58
CA PHE A 63 -4.20 -3.43 2.99
C PHE A 63 -4.80 -2.39 2.06
N ILE A 64 -5.95 -2.74 1.50
CA ILE A 64 -6.57 -2.00 0.42
C ILE A 64 -7.75 -1.21 0.98
N HIS A 65 -7.59 0.08 1.23
CA HIS A 65 -8.74 0.94 1.58
C HIS A 65 -8.85 2.25 0.79
N VAL A 66 -8.05 2.39 -0.27
CA VAL A 66 -8.21 3.43 -1.30
C VAL A 66 -7.71 2.84 -2.62
N ILE A 67 -8.57 2.16 -3.38
CA ILE A 67 -8.31 1.88 -4.79
C ILE A 67 -8.81 3.07 -5.61
N ARG A 68 -8.06 3.41 -6.64
CA ARG A 68 -8.60 4.18 -7.75
C ARG A 68 -8.27 3.39 -9.00
N GLU A 69 -9.32 2.99 -9.71
CA GLU A 69 -9.41 2.51 -11.10
C GLU A 69 -8.39 1.49 -11.67
N GLU A 70 -7.47 0.91 -10.89
CA GLU A 70 -6.60 -0.18 -11.35
C GLU A 70 -7.02 -1.52 -10.75
N ALA A 71 -7.29 -2.50 -11.63
CA ALA A 71 -7.68 -3.84 -11.24
C ALA A 71 -6.57 -4.54 -10.45
N LEU A 72 -6.94 -5.18 -9.34
CA LEU A 72 -6.06 -5.96 -8.47
C LEU A 72 -5.16 -6.95 -9.23
N ALA A 73 -5.71 -7.59 -10.27
CA ALA A 73 -4.99 -8.55 -11.11
C ALA A 73 -3.73 -7.95 -11.77
N SER A 74 -3.79 -6.68 -12.19
CA SER A 74 -2.66 -5.98 -12.79
C SER A 74 -1.58 -5.68 -11.75
N ILE A 75 -1.98 -5.25 -10.55
CA ILE A 75 -1.08 -4.93 -9.44
C ILE A 75 -0.36 -6.19 -8.93
N GLY A 76 -1.09 -7.30 -8.81
CA GLY A 76 -0.54 -8.57 -8.36
C GLY A 76 0.58 -9.10 -9.24
N LEU A 77 0.55 -8.81 -10.54
CA LEU A 77 1.63 -9.18 -11.47
C LEU A 77 2.93 -8.39 -11.19
N PHE A 78 2.83 -7.13 -10.78
CA PHE A 78 4.00 -6.30 -10.47
C PHE A 78 4.60 -6.63 -9.10
N PHE A 79 3.78 -7.16 -8.17
CA PHE A 79 4.17 -7.43 -6.80
C PHE A 79 3.81 -8.85 -6.35
N PRO A 80 4.43 -9.90 -6.91
CA PRO A 80 4.09 -11.29 -6.62
C PRO A 80 4.41 -11.72 -5.18
N ALA A 81 5.21 -10.94 -4.45
CA ALA A 81 5.58 -11.19 -3.06
C ALA A 81 4.60 -10.58 -2.04
N ILE A 82 3.55 -9.90 -2.53
CA ILE A 82 2.53 -9.28 -1.70
C ILE A 82 1.34 -10.23 -1.60
N ASP A 83 0.86 -10.47 -0.38
CA ASP A 83 -0.41 -11.16 -0.19
C ASP A 83 -1.59 -10.18 -0.35
N PHE A 84 -2.50 -10.56 -1.25
CA PHE A 84 -3.72 -9.84 -1.60
C PHE A 84 -4.99 -10.58 -1.14
N SER A 85 -4.85 -11.68 -0.37
CA SER A 85 -5.97 -12.51 0.11
C SER A 85 -7.00 -11.77 0.97
N LEU A 86 -6.61 -10.66 1.61
CA LEU A 86 -7.47 -9.85 2.47
C LEU A 86 -8.41 -8.89 1.71
N ILE A 87 -8.48 -9.00 0.39
CA ILE A 87 -9.30 -8.11 -0.44
C ILE A 87 -10.69 -8.69 -0.59
N GLU A 88 -11.68 -7.94 -0.11
CA GLU A 88 -13.10 -8.31 -0.23
C GLU A 88 -13.68 -8.00 -1.62
N ASN A 89 -13.09 -7.05 -2.37
CA ASN A 89 -13.61 -6.61 -3.66
C ASN A 89 -12.48 -6.17 -4.61
N ASP A 90 -12.57 -6.61 -5.87
CA ASP A 90 -11.61 -6.26 -6.92
C ASP A 90 -11.75 -4.80 -7.41
N ASP A 91 -12.93 -4.19 -7.22
CA ASP A 91 -13.26 -2.82 -7.61
C ASP A 91 -13.34 -1.87 -6.40
N ASP A 92 -13.00 -0.59 -6.58
CA ASP A 92 -13.26 0.42 -5.54
C ASP A 92 -14.74 0.82 -5.52
N ILE A 93 -15.51 0.15 -4.67
CA ILE A 93 -16.94 0.45 -4.45
C ILE A 93 -17.18 1.72 -3.61
N LEU A 94 -16.15 2.26 -2.97
CA LEU A 94 -16.24 3.42 -2.06
C LEU A 94 -15.80 4.72 -2.75
N TRP A 95 -15.08 4.62 -3.85
CA TRP A 95 -14.63 5.75 -4.64
C TRP A 95 -15.78 6.31 -5.47
N THR A 96 -15.96 7.63 -5.40
CA THR A 96 -16.84 8.36 -6.31
C THR A 96 -16.07 9.55 -6.89
N PRO A 97 -16.27 9.88 -8.19
CA PRO A 97 -15.48 10.91 -8.86
C PRO A 97 -15.70 12.32 -8.29
N ASP A 98 -16.90 12.59 -7.78
CA ASP A 98 -17.35 13.94 -7.47
C ASP A 98 -17.47 14.23 -5.97
N ILE A 99 -17.40 13.19 -5.11
CA ILE A 99 -17.62 13.32 -3.68
C ILE A 99 -16.37 12.88 -2.94
N ARG A 100 -15.76 13.84 -2.24
CA ARG A 100 -14.70 13.54 -1.29
C ARG A 100 -15.30 12.83 -0.08
N GLU A 101 -14.73 11.68 0.25
CA GLU A 101 -15.07 10.95 1.47
C GLU A 101 -14.85 11.79 2.73
N LYS A 102 -15.73 11.66 3.71
CA LYS A 102 -15.62 12.39 4.97
C LYS A 102 -14.57 11.76 5.88
N ASN A 103 -13.94 12.60 6.73
CA ASN A 103 -12.94 12.11 7.67
C ASN A 103 -13.51 11.07 8.66
N GLU A 104 -14.79 11.18 9.01
CA GLU A 104 -15.49 10.23 9.88
C GLU A 104 -15.64 8.85 9.22
N GLU A 105 -15.91 8.81 7.92
CA GLU A 105 -16.03 7.56 7.13
C GLU A 105 -14.66 6.90 6.99
N VAL A 106 -13.61 7.69 6.71
CA VAL A 106 -12.22 7.21 6.71
C VAL A 106 -11.81 6.69 8.09
N GLY A 107 -12.16 7.41 9.16
CA GLY A 107 -11.84 7.04 10.53
C GLY A 107 -12.53 5.74 10.98
N ALA A 108 -13.81 5.57 10.66
CA ALA A 108 -14.55 4.35 10.95
C ALA A 108 -13.95 3.13 10.23
N ARG A 109 -13.51 3.30 8.98
CA ARG A 109 -12.83 2.24 8.22
C ARG A 109 -11.45 1.93 8.78
N GLY A 110 -10.69 2.95 9.17
CA GLY A 110 -9.43 2.78 9.88
C GLY A 110 -9.60 1.96 11.16
N LEU A 111 -10.69 2.19 11.91
CA LEU A 111 -10.99 1.41 13.11
C LEU A 111 -11.30 -0.05 12.79
N LYS A 112 -12.18 -0.31 11.80
CA LYS A 112 -12.49 -1.68 11.34
C LYS A 112 -11.22 -2.43 10.88
N PHE A 113 -10.31 -1.71 10.22
CA PHE A 113 -9.01 -2.26 9.83
C PHE A 113 -8.15 -2.64 11.04
N PHE A 114 -8.03 -1.75 12.03
CA PHE A 114 -7.28 -2.06 13.24
C PHE A 114 -7.89 -3.24 14.00
N GLU A 115 -9.21 -3.37 14.01
CA GLU A 115 -9.88 -4.55 14.58
C GLU A 115 -9.50 -5.85 13.85
N LEU A 116 -9.35 -5.83 12.52
CA LEU A 116 -8.96 -7.00 11.73
C LEU A 116 -7.49 -7.41 11.85
N VAL A 117 -6.60 -6.46 12.16
CA VAL A 117 -5.15 -6.66 12.14
C VAL A 117 -4.54 -6.80 13.53
N ILE A 118 -5.08 -6.10 14.53
CA ILE A 118 -4.52 -6.04 15.89
C ILE A 118 -5.16 -7.05 16.84
N PHE A 119 -6.39 -7.49 16.57
CA PHE A 119 -7.15 -8.41 17.41
C PHE A 119 -7.45 -9.72 16.68
#